data_AF-A0A432EK74-F1
#
_entry.id   AF-A0A432EK74-F1
#
_cell.length_a   1.000
_cell.length_b   1.000
_cell.length_c   1.000
_cell.angle_alpha   90.00
_cell.angle_beta   90.00
_cell.angle_gamma   90.00
#
_symmetry.space_group_name_H-M   'P 1'
#
loop_
_entity.id
_entity.type
_entity.pdbx_description
1 polymer ?
#
loop_
_entity_poly.entity_id
_entity_poly.type
_entity_poly.pdbx_seq_one_letter_code
_entity_poly.pdbx_strand_id
1 'polypeptide(L)'
;MNYEKFCQILNFYLFGNEKRELLKKIALHPERFIGLFRPSKAGAKILQNILQSREIKFGDALEKIFEEIVVDLGYKTLDKTIVKENGERLELDLFFTDGNKFFFVEMKVRDDHDSSKKRGQITNFEAKLEELFKIYDNKLIAIMYFVDPYFVKNQNFYLKELSKLEMYYGVSTYLFYG
;
A
#
# COMPACT_ATOMS: atom_id res chain seq x y z
N MET A 1 -12.88 10.22 12.73
CA MET A 1 -12.34 8.97 13.30
C MET A 1 -12.11 9.22 14.77
N ASN A 2 -12.55 8.34 15.67
CA ASN A 2 -12.21 8.44 17.09
C ASN A 2 -11.18 7.37 17.47
N TYR A 3 -10.55 7.55 18.64
CA TYR A 3 -9.51 6.65 19.13
C TYR A 3 -10.00 5.20 19.27
N GLU A 4 -11.24 5.00 19.73
CA GLU A 4 -11.81 3.66 19.92
C GLU A 4 -11.97 2.92 18.60
N LYS A 5 -12.54 3.57 17.57
CA LYS A 5 -12.71 3.01 16.23
C LYS A 5 -11.35 2.74 15.57
N PHE A 6 -10.38 3.62 15.77
CA PHE A 6 -9.00 3.40 15.34
C PHE A 6 -8.42 2.11 15.96
N CYS A 7 -8.51 1.97 17.28
CA CYS A 7 -8.01 0.78 17.98
C CYS A 7 -8.75 -0.49 17.56
N GLN A 8 -10.07 -0.41 17.32
CA GLN A 8 -10.88 -1.54 16.85
C GLN A 8 -10.41 -2.04 15.48
N ILE A 9 -10.23 -1.14 14.51
CA ILE A 9 -9.72 -1.49 13.17
C ILE A 9 -8.33 -2.12 13.30
N LEU A 10 -7.43 -1.47 14.03
CA LEU A 10 -6.06 -1.95 14.19
C LEU A 10 -6.01 -3.37 14.80
N ASN A 11 -6.74 -3.59 15.89
CA ASN A 11 -6.77 -4.88 16.58
C ASN A 11 -7.40 -5.99 15.73
N PHE A 12 -8.45 -5.66 14.96
CA PHE A 12 -9.10 -6.62 14.07
C PHE A 12 -8.12 -7.18 13.03
N TYR A 13 -7.39 -6.30 12.34
CA TYR A 13 -6.43 -6.70 11.31
C TYR A 13 -5.24 -7.46 11.91
N LEU A 14 -4.64 -6.94 12.99
CA LEU A 14 -3.42 -7.53 13.56
C LEU A 14 -3.66 -8.89 14.21
N PHE A 15 -4.74 -9.06 14.96
CA PHE A 15 -4.91 -10.21 15.86
C PHE A 15 -6.00 -11.21 15.46
N GLY A 16 -6.87 -10.89 14.50
CA GLY A 16 -8.08 -11.69 14.21
C GLY A 16 -7.81 -13.12 13.71
N ASN A 17 -7.04 -13.28 12.64
CA ASN A 17 -6.97 -14.55 11.89
C ASN A 17 -5.56 -15.19 11.80
N GLU A 18 -4.56 -14.64 12.48
CA GLU A 18 -3.16 -15.03 12.33
C GLU A 18 -2.90 -16.54 12.51
N LYS A 19 -3.39 -17.12 13.61
CA LYS A 19 -3.15 -18.55 13.93
C LYS A 19 -3.76 -19.48 12.89
N ARG A 20 -4.99 -19.19 12.45
CA ARG A 20 -5.71 -19.98 11.46
C ARG A 20 -4.96 -20.00 10.13
N GLU A 21 -4.52 -18.84 9.66
CA GLU A 21 -3.80 -18.72 8.38
C GLU A 21 -2.42 -19.36 8.44
N LEU A 22 -1.72 -19.27 9.57
CA LEU A 22 -0.46 -19.99 9.77
C LEU A 22 -0.65 -21.50 9.65
N LEU A 23 -1.65 -22.07 10.34
CA LEU A 23 -1.91 -23.52 10.28
C LEU A 23 -2.24 -23.99 8.87
N LYS A 24 -3.03 -23.22 8.11
CA LYS A 24 -3.30 -23.52 6.69
C LYS A 24 -2.01 -23.51 5.85
N LYS A 25 -1.16 -22.49 6.01
CA LYS A 25 0.11 -22.39 5.27
C LYS A 25 1.04 -23.55 5.58
N ILE A 26 1.11 -23.99 6.84
CA ILE A 26 1.90 -25.16 7.24
C ILE A 26 1.34 -26.44 6.62
N ALA A 27 0.01 -26.61 6.64
CA ALA A 27 -0.64 -27.80 6.10
C ALA A 27 -0.51 -27.91 4.57
N LEU A 28 -0.63 -26.79 3.86
CA LEU A 28 -0.58 -26.75 2.39
C LEU A 28 0.85 -26.71 1.83
N HIS A 29 1.78 -26.09 2.57
CA HIS A 29 3.15 -25.83 2.11
C HIS A 29 4.20 -26.10 3.20
N PRO A 30 4.28 -27.33 3.74
CA PRO A 30 5.21 -27.67 4.82
C PRO A 30 6.68 -27.39 4.45
N GLU A 31 7.06 -27.53 3.18
CA GLU A 31 8.40 -27.26 2.64
C GLU A 31 8.87 -25.79 2.80
N ARG A 32 7.92 -24.86 3.03
CA ARG A 32 8.25 -23.48 3.37
C ARG A 32 8.75 -23.32 4.81
N PHE A 33 8.51 -24.30 5.67
CA PHE A 33 8.84 -24.28 7.09
C PHE A 33 9.93 -25.28 7.45
N ILE A 34 9.98 -26.42 6.76
CA ILE A 34 10.97 -27.49 6.97
C ILE A 34 11.69 -27.83 5.66
N GLY A 35 12.92 -28.36 5.72
CA GLY A 35 13.62 -28.85 4.53
C GLY A 35 15.10 -29.16 4.77
N LEU A 36 15.64 -30.11 4.00
CA LEU A 36 17.03 -30.59 4.13
C LEU A 36 18.06 -29.48 3.85
N PHE A 37 17.79 -28.62 2.86
CA PHE A 37 18.67 -27.51 2.47
C PHE A 37 18.33 -26.19 3.16
N ARG A 38 17.61 -26.24 4.29
CA ARG A 38 17.18 -25.04 4.99
C ARG A 38 18.11 -24.77 6.17
N PRO A 39 18.83 -23.64 6.20
CA PRO A 39 19.78 -23.34 7.28
C PRO A 39 19.10 -22.92 8.59
N SER A 40 17.77 -22.73 8.59
CA SER A 40 17.00 -22.22 9.73
C SER A 40 16.03 -23.26 10.26
N LYS A 41 15.87 -23.31 11.59
CA LYS A 41 14.93 -24.23 12.26
C LYS A 41 13.48 -23.85 11.96
N ALA A 42 12.60 -24.85 12.00
CA ALA A 42 11.16 -24.67 11.75
C ALA A 42 10.52 -23.56 12.60
N GLY A 43 10.84 -23.52 13.90
CA GLY A 43 10.32 -22.49 14.81
C GLY A 43 10.68 -21.06 14.39
N ALA A 44 11.89 -20.85 13.88
CA ALA A 44 12.31 -19.53 13.37
C ALA A 44 11.52 -19.13 12.12
N LYS A 45 11.19 -20.10 11.24
CA LYS A 45 10.37 -19.84 10.05
C LYS A 45 8.91 -19.57 10.35
N ILE A 46 8.37 -20.27 11.34
CA ILE A 46 7.03 -19.97 11.86
C ILE A 46 6.98 -18.55 12.41
N LEU A 47 7.92 -18.18 13.27
CA LEU A 47 8.01 -16.82 13.81
C LEU A 47 8.18 -15.77 12.70
N GLN A 48 9.08 -16.01 11.75
CA GLN A 48 9.27 -15.13 10.60
C GLN A 48 7.96 -14.93 9.81
N ASN A 49 7.20 -16.00 9.59
CA ASN A 49 5.92 -15.92 8.86
C ASN A 49 4.88 -15.06 9.60
N ILE A 50 4.77 -15.24 10.92
CA ILE A 50 3.91 -14.46 11.80
C ILE A 50 4.28 -12.98 11.71
N LEU A 51 5.56 -12.65 11.95
CA LEU A 51 6.03 -11.26 11.96
C LEU A 51 5.80 -10.56 10.61
N GLN A 52 6.14 -11.22 9.50
CA GLN A 52 5.88 -10.69 8.16
C GLN A 52 4.38 -10.51 7.90
N SER A 53 3.55 -11.43 8.35
CA SER A 53 2.10 -11.30 8.21
C SER A 53 1.57 -10.09 8.97
N ARG A 54 2.13 -9.76 10.15
CA ARG A 54 1.72 -8.58 10.93
C ARG A 54 2.10 -7.29 10.24
N GLU A 55 3.31 -7.20 9.68
CA GLU A 55 3.76 -6.03 8.92
C GLU A 55 2.83 -5.75 7.74
N ILE A 56 2.43 -6.78 6.99
CA ILE A 56 1.48 -6.63 5.87
C ILE A 56 0.13 -6.14 6.39
N LYS A 57 -0.43 -6.83 7.39
CA LYS A 57 -1.73 -6.47 7.98
C LYS A 57 -1.75 -5.09 8.63
N PHE A 58 -0.60 -4.61 9.10
CA PHE A 58 -0.47 -3.26 9.63
C PHE A 58 -0.64 -2.22 8.51
N GLY A 59 -0.06 -2.47 7.33
CA GLY A 59 -0.34 -1.69 6.12
C GLY A 59 -1.82 -1.67 5.79
N ASP A 60 -2.44 -2.85 5.67
CA ASP A 60 -3.87 -2.97 5.36
C ASP A 60 -4.77 -2.23 6.39
N ALA A 61 -4.39 -2.29 7.67
CA ALA A 61 -5.11 -1.61 8.73
C ALA A 61 -5.01 -0.07 8.59
N LEU A 62 -3.81 0.44 8.26
CA LEU A 62 -3.60 1.86 8.03
C LEU A 62 -4.41 2.33 6.83
N GLU A 63 -4.38 1.61 5.71
CA GLU A 63 -5.22 1.94 4.54
C GLU A 63 -6.69 2.06 4.93
N LYS A 64 -7.21 1.11 5.73
CA LYS A 64 -8.60 1.18 6.19
C LYS A 64 -8.85 2.38 7.12
N ILE A 65 -7.91 2.70 8.01
CA ILE A 65 -8.01 3.86 8.90
C ILE A 65 -8.04 5.16 8.10
N PHE A 66 -7.16 5.32 7.12
CA PHE A 66 -7.12 6.52 6.28
C PHE A 66 -8.37 6.65 5.42
N GLU A 67 -8.92 5.55 4.91
CA GLU A 67 -10.20 5.56 4.19
C GLU A 67 -11.33 6.13 5.07
N GLU A 68 -11.44 5.68 6.30
CA GLU A 68 -12.45 6.20 7.25
C GLU A 68 -12.19 7.66 7.61
N ILE A 69 -10.93 8.09 7.76
CA ILE A 69 -10.58 9.49 7.99
C ILE A 69 -11.01 10.37 6.81
N VAL A 70 -10.73 9.93 5.57
CA VAL A 70 -11.12 10.63 4.35
C VAL A 70 -12.64 10.80 4.26
N VAL A 71 -13.41 9.77 4.60
CA VAL A 71 -14.87 9.84 4.68
C VAL A 71 -15.33 10.82 5.76
N ASP A 72 -14.73 10.76 6.95
CA ASP A 72 -15.08 11.66 8.06
C ASP A 72 -14.75 13.14 7.75
N LEU A 73 -13.81 13.40 6.82
CA LEU A 73 -13.49 14.73 6.29
C LEU A 73 -14.46 15.20 5.19
N GLY A 74 -15.43 14.38 4.78
CA GLY A 74 -16.46 14.72 3.81
C GLY A 74 -16.14 14.36 2.37
N TYR A 75 -15.04 13.66 2.11
CA TYR A 75 -14.73 13.14 0.78
C TYR A 75 -15.54 11.86 0.49
N LYS A 76 -15.75 11.59 -0.80
CA LYS A 76 -16.39 10.36 -1.26
C LYS A 76 -15.33 9.35 -1.72
N THR A 77 -15.33 8.16 -1.14
CA THR A 77 -14.48 7.06 -1.58
C THR A 77 -14.98 6.48 -2.91
N LEU A 78 -14.04 5.98 -3.72
CA LEU A 78 -14.28 5.39 -5.03
C LEU A 78 -13.78 3.94 -5.06
N ASP A 79 -14.13 3.20 -6.12
CA ASP A 79 -13.65 1.83 -6.28
C ASP A 79 -12.13 1.79 -6.39
N LYS A 80 -11.51 0.93 -5.58
CA LYS A 80 -10.07 0.73 -5.51
C LYS A 80 -9.55 -0.17 -6.63
N THR A 81 -10.44 -0.84 -7.37
CA THR A 81 -10.03 -1.77 -8.43
C THR A 81 -10.06 -1.08 -9.79
N ILE A 82 -8.93 -1.11 -10.50
CA ILE A 82 -8.81 -0.75 -11.90
C ILE A 82 -8.62 -2.03 -12.71
N VAL A 83 -9.38 -2.18 -13.80
CA VAL A 83 -9.21 -3.28 -14.76
C VAL A 83 -8.60 -2.72 -16.03
N LYS A 84 -7.39 -3.15 -16.36
CA LYS A 84 -6.71 -2.81 -17.62
C LYS A 84 -7.40 -3.48 -18.81
N GLU A 85 -7.14 -2.98 -20.01
CA GLU A 85 -7.65 -3.55 -21.26
C GLU A 85 -7.24 -5.02 -21.46
N ASN A 86 -6.07 -5.42 -20.95
CA ASN A 86 -5.58 -6.81 -21.00
C ASN A 86 -6.20 -7.73 -19.93
N GLY A 87 -7.13 -7.23 -19.11
CA GLY A 87 -7.79 -7.96 -18.03
C GLY A 87 -7.00 -8.00 -16.71
N GLU A 88 -5.81 -7.40 -16.64
CA GLU A 88 -5.04 -7.26 -15.41
C GLU A 88 -5.74 -6.32 -14.43
N ARG A 89 -5.76 -6.68 -13.14
CA ARG A 89 -6.33 -5.87 -12.07
C ARG A 89 -5.24 -5.14 -11.32
N LEU A 90 -5.39 -3.83 -11.17
CA LEU A 90 -4.60 -3.00 -10.28
C LEU A 90 -5.47 -2.59 -9.09
N GLU A 91 -4.94 -2.74 -7.88
CA GLU A 91 -5.60 -2.30 -6.65
C GLU A 91 -4.96 -1.01 -6.15
N LEU A 92 -5.78 -0.01 -5.84
CA LEU A 92 -5.38 1.27 -5.26
C LEU A 92 -5.51 1.21 -3.73
N ASP A 93 -4.56 1.79 -3.02
CA ASP A 93 -4.58 1.78 -1.56
C ASP A 93 -5.69 2.73 -1.04
N LEU A 94 -5.73 3.95 -1.58
CA LEU A 94 -6.84 4.90 -1.41
C LEU A 94 -7.22 5.58 -2.72
N PHE A 95 -8.53 5.73 -2.95
CA PHE A 95 -9.06 6.49 -4.08
C PHE A 95 -10.34 7.21 -3.67
N PHE A 96 -10.37 8.54 -3.85
CA PHE A 96 -11.49 9.38 -3.38
C PHE A 96 -11.63 10.69 -4.17
N THR A 97 -12.72 11.42 -3.95
CA THR A 97 -13.02 12.68 -4.62
C THR A 97 -13.73 13.67 -3.72
N ASP A 98 -13.51 14.96 -3.95
CA ASP A 98 -14.29 16.08 -3.40
C ASP A 98 -15.46 16.51 -4.32
N GLY A 99 -15.67 15.81 -5.43
CA GLY A 99 -16.64 16.14 -6.48
C GLY A 99 -16.06 16.93 -7.66
N ASN A 100 -14.89 17.57 -7.49
CA ASN A 100 -14.21 18.35 -8.53
C ASN A 100 -12.92 17.67 -9.00
N LYS A 101 -12.11 17.19 -8.06
CA LYS A 101 -10.82 16.52 -8.27
C LYS A 101 -10.87 15.08 -7.77
N PHE A 102 -10.03 14.24 -8.37
CA PHE A 102 -9.91 12.83 -8.05
C PHE A 102 -8.52 12.58 -7.46
N PHE A 103 -8.46 11.93 -6.31
CA PHE A 103 -7.24 11.73 -5.55
C PHE A 103 -6.97 10.24 -5.46
N PHE A 104 -5.84 9.78 -6.00
CA PHE A 104 -5.34 8.44 -5.71
C PHE A 104 -4.09 8.56 -4.85
N VAL A 105 -4.00 7.69 -3.83
CA VAL A 105 -2.87 7.65 -2.91
C VAL A 105 -2.29 6.25 -2.91
N GLU A 106 -0.99 6.16 -3.20
CA GLU A 106 -0.19 4.97 -2.94
C GLU A 106 0.45 5.12 -1.56
N MET A 107 0.10 4.23 -0.64
CA MET A 107 0.57 4.25 0.73
C MET A 107 1.69 3.24 0.94
N LYS A 108 2.70 3.64 1.73
CA LYS A 108 3.73 2.76 2.25
C LYS A 108 4.01 3.11 3.70
N VAL A 109 4.31 2.13 4.53
CA VAL A 109 4.59 2.40 5.95
C VAL A 109 5.92 3.16 6.10
N ARG A 110 6.96 2.78 5.34
CA ARG A 110 8.33 3.34 5.46
C ARG A 110 9.02 3.45 4.10
N ASP A 111 9.92 4.43 3.98
CA ASP A 111 10.88 4.54 2.88
C ASP A 111 12.30 4.09 3.34
N ASP A 112 12.50 2.78 3.41
CA ASP A 112 13.77 2.16 3.80
C ASP A 112 14.34 1.19 2.74
N HIS A 113 13.66 1.09 1.60
CA HIS A 113 13.82 0.00 0.65
C HIS A 113 15.16 0.01 -0.11
N ASP A 114 15.48 -1.13 -0.71
CA ASP A 114 16.61 -1.29 -1.63
C ASP A 114 16.31 -0.68 -3.02
N SER A 115 17.36 -0.56 -3.84
CA SER A 115 17.29 0.15 -5.12
C SER A 115 16.35 -0.49 -6.14
N SER A 116 16.13 -1.80 -6.08
CA SER A 116 15.19 -2.49 -6.98
C SER A 116 13.75 -2.24 -6.56
N LYS A 117 13.45 -2.31 -5.26
CA LYS A 117 12.10 -2.07 -4.75
C LYS A 117 11.61 -0.64 -4.96
N LYS A 118 12.44 0.38 -4.73
CA LYS A 118 12.02 1.78 -4.96
C LYS A 118 11.66 2.07 -6.41
N ARG A 119 12.36 1.44 -7.36
CA ARG A 119 12.05 1.54 -8.80
C ARG A 119 10.74 0.83 -9.11
N GLY A 120 10.54 -0.37 -8.58
CA GLY A 120 9.28 -1.09 -8.73
C GLY A 120 8.07 -0.33 -8.16
N GLN A 121 8.24 0.43 -7.08
CA GLN A 121 7.18 1.28 -6.54
C GLN A 121 6.79 2.42 -7.49
N ILE A 122 7.78 3.08 -8.11
CA ILE A 122 7.49 4.10 -9.14
C ILE A 122 6.81 3.47 -10.35
N THR A 123 7.25 2.31 -10.83
CA THR A 123 6.60 1.63 -11.95
C THR A 123 5.16 1.23 -11.64
N ASN A 124 4.88 0.75 -10.41
CA ASN A 124 3.52 0.44 -9.99
C ASN A 124 2.65 1.71 -9.89
N PHE A 125 3.21 2.79 -9.35
CA PHE A 125 2.56 4.09 -9.24
C PHE A 125 2.20 4.67 -10.61
N GLU A 126 3.16 4.66 -11.55
CA GLU A 126 2.98 5.11 -12.92
C GLU A 126 1.93 4.28 -13.67
N ALA A 127 1.95 2.95 -13.53
CA ALA A 127 0.94 2.08 -14.13
C ALA A 127 -0.49 2.38 -13.62
N LYS A 128 -0.64 2.70 -12.33
CA LYS A 128 -1.94 3.13 -11.76
C LYS A 128 -2.33 4.52 -12.27
N LEU A 129 -1.38 5.45 -12.31
CA LEU A 129 -1.58 6.81 -12.81
C LEU A 129 -2.04 6.81 -14.26
N GLU A 130 -1.38 6.03 -15.13
CA GLU A 130 -1.70 5.96 -16.55
C GLU A 130 -3.16 5.55 -16.78
N GLU A 131 -3.63 4.50 -16.11
CA GLU A 131 -5.00 4.01 -16.25
C GLU A 131 -6.04 4.99 -15.71
N LEU A 132 -5.76 5.64 -14.57
CA LEU A 132 -6.65 6.66 -14.02
C LEU A 132 -6.67 7.93 -14.88
N PHE A 133 -5.54 8.31 -15.46
CA PHE A 133 -5.42 9.48 -16.31
C PHE A 133 -6.29 9.37 -17.56
N LYS A 134 -6.40 8.17 -18.16
CA LYS A 134 -7.31 7.89 -19.29
C LYS A 134 -8.78 8.23 -18.99
N ILE A 135 -9.18 8.19 -17.72
CA ILE A 135 -10.57 8.39 -17.28
C ILE A 135 -10.79 9.80 -16.73
N TYR A 136 -9.86 10.32 -15.92
CA TYR A 136 -10.04 11.55 -15.14
C TYR A 136 -9.20 12.73 -15.65
N ASP A 137 -8.24 12.48 -16.54
CA ASP A 137 -7.38 13.49 -17.18
C ASP A 137 -6.75 14.44 -16.12
N ASN A 138 -6.63 15.73 -16.42
CA ASN A 138 -6.09 16.78 -15.55
C ASN A 138 -6.86 17.04 -14.23
N LYS A 139 -7.96 16.32 -13.96
CA LYS A 139 -8.65 16.35 -12.66
C LYS A 139 -8.05 15.39 -11.65
N LEU A 140 -7.14 14.53 -12.08
CA LEU A 140 -6.44 13.59 -11.24
C LEU A 140 -5.31 14.27 -10.45
N ILE A 141 -5.20 13.90 -9.18
CA ILE A 141 -4.11 14.22 -8.28
C ILE A 141 -3.55 12.90 -7.75
N ALA A 142 -2.23 12.73 -7.90
CA ALA A 142 -1.54 11.49 -7.62
C ALA A 142 -0.60 11.68 -6.42
N ILE A 143 -0.77 10.87 -5.38
CA ILE A 143 -0.06 11.07 -4.11
C ILE A 143 0.71 9.81 -3.74
N MET A 144 2.00 9.94 -3.48
CA MET A 144 2.78 8.92 -2.81
C MET A 144 2.94 9.30 -1.34
N TYR A 145 2.53 8.42 -0.44
CA TYR A 145 2.48 8.73 0.99
C TYR A 145 3.20 7.68 1.83
N PHE A 146 4.16 8.15 2.61
CA PHE A 146 4.89 7.35 3.59
C PHE A 146 4.41 7.70 5.00
N VAL A 147 3.85 6.72 5.71
CA VAL A 147 3.22 6.96 7.03
C VAL A 147 4.26 7.30 8.10
N ASP A 148 5.43 6.68 8.06
CA ASP A 148 6.53 6.97 9.00
C ASP A 148 7.37 8.17 8.52
N PRO A 149 7.39 9.29 9.24
CA PRO A 149 8.09 10.49 8.81
C PRO A 149 9.61 10.41 8.94
N TYR A 150 10.14 9.42 9.67
CA TYR A 150 11.56 9.37 10.02
C TYR A 150 12.43 8.63 9.00
N PHE A 151 11.82 7.85 8.11
CA PHE A 151 12.52 7.11 7.07
C PHE A 151 12.32 7.83 5.74
N VAL A 152 13.34 8.57 5.28
CA VAL A 152 13.32 9.39 4.04
C VAL A 152 14.44 9.01 3.07
N LYS A 153 14.89 7.75 3.13
CA LYS A 153 16.12 7.28 2.46
C LYS A 153 16.12 7.55 0.96
N ASN A 154 14.97 7.44 0.29
CA ASN A 154 14.83 7.59 -1.16
C ASN A 154 13.98 8.81 -1.56
N GLN A 155 13.73 9.75 -0.65
CA GLN A 155 12.93 10.95 -0.90
C GLN A 155 13.33 11.69 -2.19
N ASN A 156 14.62 11.99 -2.35
CA ASN A 156 15.13 12.69 -3.54
C ASN A 156 14.90 11.89 -4.85
N PHE A 157 14.91 10.56 -4.76
CA PHE A 157 14.61 9.70 -5.90
C PHE A 157 13.12 9.80 -6.27
N TYR A 158 12.22 9.68 -5.30
CA TYR A 158 10.78 9.79 -5.56
C TYR A 158 10.39 11.18 -6.07
N LEU A 159 10.90 12.26 -5.47
CA LEU A 159 10.64 13.63 -5.94
C LEU A 159 11.04 13.81 -7.41
N LYS A 160 12.21 13.29 -7.80
CA LYS A 160 12.69 13.37 -9.18
C LYS A 160 11.79 12.59 -10.14
N GLU A 161 11.37 11.37 -9.78
CA GLU A 161 10.52 10.57 -10.65
C GLU A 161 9.09 11.13 -10.74
N LEU A 162 8.49 11.56 -9.62
CA LEU A 162 7.18 12.21 -9.61
C LEU A 162 7.15 13.49 -10.44
N SER A 163 8.21 14.31 -10.36
CA SER A 163 8.32 15.52 -11.19
C SER A 163 8.33 15.21 -12.70
N LYS A 164 8.93 14.09 -13.13
CA LYS A 164 8.88 13.65 -14.54
C LYS A 164 7.46 13.24 -14.93
N LEU A 165 6.77 12.50 -14.06
CA LEU A 165 5.39 12.06 -14.31
C LEU A 165 4.45 13.26 -14.41
N GLU A 166 4.59 14.24 -13.51
CA GLU A 166 3.83 15.49 -13.54
C GLU A 166 4.03 16.26 -14.85
N MET A 167 5.26 16.38 -15.33
CA MET A 167 5.54 17.01 -16.64
C MET A 167 4.98 16.22 -17.82
N TYR A 168 5.00 14.89 -17.75
CA TYR A 168 4.56 14.03 -18.85
C TYR A 168 3.03 13.96 -18.96
N TYR A 169 2.34 13.74 -17.85
CA TYR A 169 0.88 13.59 -17.81
C TYR A 169 0.13 14.93 -17.61
N GLY A 170 0.80 16.00 -17.18
CA GLY A 170 0.15 17.27 -16.87
C GLY A 170 -0.78 17.21 -15.65
N VAL A 171 -0.49 16.31 -14.71
CA VAL A 171 -1.24 16.12 -13.44
C VAL A 171 -0.40 16.56 -12.25
N SER A 172 -1.04 16.98 -11.16
CA SER A 172 -0.32 17.30 -9.93
C SER A 172 0.09 16.02 -9.20
N THR A 173 1.38 15.93 -8.85
CA THR A 173 1.93 14.82 -8.07
C THR A 173 2.44 15.31 -6.72
N TYR A 174 2.25 14.51 -5.67
CA TYR A 174 2.72 14.87 -4.33
C TYR A 174 3.44 13.71 -3.64
N LEU A 175 4.45 14.06 -2.84
CA LEU A 175 5.15 13.14 -1.95
C LEU A 175 5.00 13.64 -0.51
N PHE A 176 4.38 12.84 0.34
CA PHE A 176 4.16 13.17 1.74
C PHE A 176 4.79 12.14 2.68
N TYR A 177 5.18 12.62 3.86
CA TYR A 177 5.74 11.85 4.96
C TYR A 177 5.06 12.30 6.27
N GLY A 178 4.52 11.36 7.04
CA GLY A 178 3.87 11.64 8.34
C GLY A 178 2.37 11.84 8.26
#